data_AF-A0A954G1U2-F1
#
_entry.id   AF-A0A954G1U2-F1
#
_cell.length_a   1.000
_cell.length_b   1.000
_cell.length_c   1.000
_cell.angle_alpha   90.00
_cell.angle_beta   90.00
_cell.angle_gamma   90.00
#
_symmetry.space_group_name_H-M   'P 1'
#
loop_
_entity.id
_entity.type
_entity.pdbx_description
1 polymer ?
#
loop_
_entity_poly.entity_id
_entity_poly.type
_entity_poly.pdbx_seq_one_letter_code
_entity_poly.pdbx_strand_id
1 'polypeptide(L)'
;MNRPFCLQFVFILVSTVSLFSQGSPLAAQEPAPEDRARLEQQLQVLQKQIADLKQNPEIKLPLLADVEVYAKAAEWILRHNEFYKPQYVKDTYQILETGRKRAQQLQIGKPEWTQQTGTVIFGYYSKIDGSVQPYALTFPADFKEKSSHRWPLH
;
A
#
# COMPACT_ATOMS: atom_id res chain seq x y z
N MET A 1 18.88 -31.94 -76.22
CA MET A 1 19.55 -32.43 -75.00
C MET A 1 19.60 -31.30 -73.97
N ASN A 2 18.74 -31.42 -72.96
CA ASN A 2 18.77 -30.90 -71.58
C ASN A 2 19.70 -29.73 -71.23
N ARG A 3 19.14 -28.61 -70.72
CA ARG A 3 19.22 -28.19 -69.29
C ARG A 3 18.03 -27.27 -68.91
N PRO A 4 17.40 -27.43 -67.73
CA PRO A 4 16.24 -26.65 -67.31
C PRO A 4 16.57 -25.44 -66.42
N PHE A 5 15.70 -24.44 -66.56
CA PHE A 5 15.18 -23.45 -65.60
C PHE A 5 15.69 -23.53 -64.14
N CYS A 6 16.20 -22.42 -63.60
CA CYS A 6 16.25 -22.17 -62.16
C CYS A 6 16.00 -20.67 -61.90
N LEU A 7 14.72 -20.32 -61.76
CA LEU A 7 14.29 -18.99 -61.32
C LEU A 7 14.27 -19.01 -59.79
N GLN A 8 15.23 -18.35 -59.13
CA GLN A 8 15.24 -18.21 -57.68
C GLN A 8 14.09 -17.28 -57.25
N PHE A 9 12.98 -17.87 -56.79
CA PHE A 9 11.95 -17.15 -56.04
C PHE A 9 12.46 -16.90 -54.61
N VAL A 10 12.90 -15.68 -54.33
CA VAL A 10 13.15 -15.20 -52.97
C VAL A 10 11.80 -14.82 -52.36
N PHE A 11 11.24 -15.70 -51.52
CA PHE A 11 10.10 -15.37 -50.68
C PHE A 11 10.59 -14.54 -49.47
N ILE A 12 10.41 -13.22 -49.54
CA ILE A 12 10.58 -12.33 -48.38
C ILE A 12 9.35 -12.50 -47.49
N LEU A 13 9.52 -13.23 -46.39
CA LEU A 13 8.49 -13.45 -45.38
C LEU A 13 8.42 -12.21 -44.48
N VAL A 14 7.60 -11.23 -44.87
CA VAL A 14 7.32 -10.03 -44.08
C VAL A 14 6.51 -10.45 -42.85
N SER A 15 7.21 -10.68 -41.74
CA SER A 15 6.59 -10.94 -40.45
C SER A 15 6.08 -9.62 -39.88
N THR A 16 4.80 -9.33 -40.08
CA THR A 16 4.11 -8.22 -39.40
C THR A 16 3.99 -8.54 -37.92
N VAL A 17 4.89 -7.99 -37.11
CA VAL A 17 4.76 -7.98 -35.65
C VAL A 17 3.59 -7.07 -35.30
N SER A 18 2.43 -7.67 -35.03
CA SER A 18 1.31 -6.94 -34.45
C SER A 18 1.60 -6.72 -32.96
N LEU A 19 2.04 -5.51 -32.62
CA LEU A 19 2.05 -5.03 -31.24
C LEU A 19 0.60 -4.86 -30.78
N PHE A 20 0.01 -5.91 -30.22
CA PHE A 20 -1.22 -5.78 -29.45
C PHE A 20 -0.89 -5.05 -28.15
N SER A 21 -1.13 -3.74 -28.13
CA SER A 21 -1.26 -2.97 -26.90
C SER A 21 -2.48 -3.50 -26.15
N GLN A 22 -2.27 -4.40 -25.18
CA GLN A 22 -3.31 -4.71 -24.21
C GLN A 22 -3.46 -3.52 -23.27
N GLY A 23 -4.34 -2.58 -23.64
CA GLY A 23 -4.85 -1.60 -22.70
C GLY A 23 -5.49 -2.36 -21.53
N SER A 24 -4.88 -2.30 -20.36
CA SER A 24 -5.49 -2.88 -19.16
C SER A 24 -6.82 -2.18 -18.93
N PRO A 25 -7.95 -2.91 -18.86
CA PRO A 25 -9.22 -2.26 -18.53
C PRO A 25 -9.07 -1.60 -17.16
N LEU A 26 -9.43 -0.31 -17.05
CA LEU A 26 -9.48 0.44 -15.79
C LEU A 26 -10.56 -0.07 -14.81
N ALA A 27 -11.16 -1.23 -15.09
CA ALA A 27 -12.13 -1.86 -14.22
C ALA A 27 -11.41 -2.54 -13.05
N ALA A 28 -11.88 -2.30 -11.83
CA ALA A 28 -11.39 -2.98 -10.65
C ALA A 28 -11.50 -4.51 -10.82
N GLN A 29 -10.42 -5.21 -10.49
CA GLN A 29 -10.36 -6.66 -10.45
C GLN A 29 -10.62 -7.07 -9.01
N GLU A 30 -11.83 -7.55 -8.74
CA GLU A 30 -12.17 -8.03 -7.40
C GLU A 30 -11.13 -9.07 -6.92
N PRO A 31 -10.70 -8.99 -5.65
CA PRO A 31 -9.88 -10.04 -5.05
C PRO A 31 -10.61 -11.37 -5.10
N ALA A 32 -9.86 -12.47 -5.14
CA ALA A 32 -10.45 -13.80 -5.01
C ALA A 32 -11.31 -13.87 -3.73
N PRO A 33 -12.45 -14.59 -3.72
CA PRO A 33 -13.35 -14.62 -2.57
C PRO A 33 -12.65 -15.02 -1.25
N GLU A 34 -11.68 -15.95 -1.35
CA GLU A 34 -10.84 -16.35 -0.21
C GLU A 34 -9.96 -15.21 0.31
N ASP A 35 -9.34 -14.44 -0.59
CA ASP A 35 -8.53 -13.27 -0.22
C ASP A 35 -9.40 -12.19 0.40
N ARG A 36 -10.57 -11.92 -0.18
CA ARG A 36 -11.51 -10.95 0.36
C ARG A 36 -11.89 -11.30 1.80
N ALA A 37 -12.32 -12.53 2.04
CA ALA A 37 -12.72 -12.99 3.37
C ALA A 37 -11.56 -12.88 4.39
N ARG A 38 -10.33 -13.22 3.97
CA ARG A 38 -9.14 -13.09 4.84
C ARG A 38 -8.78 -11.64 5.14
N LEU A 39 -8.84 -10.76 4.15
CA LEU A 39 -8.61 -9.32 4.33
C LEU A 39 -9.64 -8.70 5.28
N GLU A 40 -10.92 -9.04 5.11
CA GLU A 40 -12.01 -8.59 6.00
C GLU A 40 -11.80 -9.09 7.44
N GLN A 41 -11.41 -10.36 7.62
CA GLN A 41 -11.10 -10.91 8.94
C GLN A 41 -9.91 -10.17 9.59
N GLN A 42 -8.82 -9.95 8.85
CA GLN A 42 -7.64 -9.25 9.37
C GLN A 42 -7.94 -7.78 9.70
N LEU A 43 -8.79 -7.12 8.89
CA LEU A 43 -9.27 -5.77 9.18
C LEU A 43 -10.06 -5.73 10.49
N GLN A 44 -10.98 -6.68 10.73
CA GLN A 44 -11.73 -6.76 11.98
C GLN A 44 -10.80 -6.94 13.19
N VAL A 45 -9.75 -7.76 13.06
CA VAL A 45 -8.74 -7.92 14.11
C VAL A 45 -8.04 -6.60 14.42
N LEU A 46 -7.59 -5.87 13.39
CA LEU A 46 -6.93 -4.57 13.57
C LEU A 46 -7.88 -3.53 14.16
N GLN A 47 -9.13 -3.46 13.69
CA GLN A 47 -10.15 -2.56 14.21
C GLN A 47 -10.43 -2.83 15.70
N LYS A 48 -10.47 -4.09 16.12
CA LYS A 48 -10.60 -4.44 17.54
C LYS A 48 -9.42 -3.95 18.37
N GLN A 49 -8.19 -4.17 17.90
CA GLN A 49 -7.00 -3.67 18.59
C GLN A 49 -7.01 -2.14 18.72
N ILE A 50 -7.43 -1.42 17.67
CA ILE A 50 -7.60 0.04 17.71
C ILE A 50 -8.68 0.45 18.70
N ALA A 51 -9.80 -0.27 18.78
CA ALA A 51 -10.85 -0.01 19.75
C ALA A 51 -10.35 -0.17 21.19
N ASP A 52 -9.54 -1.20 21.47
CA ASP A 52 -8.91 -1.40 22.78
C ASP A 52 -7.91 -0.28 23.09
N LEU A 53 -7.09 0.15 22.12
CA LEU A 53 -6.15 1.27 22.27
C LEU A 53 -6.88 2.59 22.55
N LYS A 54 -8.04 2.82 21.93
CA LYS A 54 -8.89 4.00 22.17
C LYS A 54 -9.42 4.11 23.61
N GLN A 55 -9.54 2.98 24.31
CA GLN A 55 -9.99 2.95 25.70
C GLN A 55 -8.86 3.25 26.70
N ASN A 56 -7.60 3.21 26.27
CA ASN A 56 -6.45 3.47 27.13
C ASN A 56 -6.09 4.96 27.15
N PRO A 57 -6.27 5.67 28.28
CA PRO A 57 -6.03 7.12 28.37
C PRO A 57 -4.54 7.50 28.25
N GLU A 58 -3.62 6.55 28.43
CA GLU A 58 -2.17 6.79 28.28
C GLU A 58 -1.74 6.85 26.80
N ILE A 59 -2.59 6.40 25.88
CA ILE A 59 -2.30 6.43 24.45
C ILE A 59 -2.50 7.84 23.90
N LYS A 60 -1.41 8.41 23.38
CA LYS A 60 -1.42 9.72 22.73
C LYS A 60 -2.17 9.65 21.40
N LEU A 61 -3.11 10.56 21.19
CA LEU A 61 -3.92 10.64 19.96
C LEU A 61 -3.11 10.63 18.65
N PRO A 62 -1.97 11.33 18.51
CA PRO A 62 -1.17 11.25 17.28
C PRO A 62 -0.64 9.84 16.98
N LEU A 63 -0.20 9.11 18.01
CA LEU A 63 0.28 7.73 17.84
C LEU A 63 -0.87 6.78 17.52
N LEU A 64 -2.06 7.02 18.07
CA LEU A 64 -3.25 6.26 17.70
C LEU A 64 -3.62 6.50 16.22
N ALA A 65 -3.56 7.76 15.76
CA ALA A 65 -3.82 8.10 14.36
C ALA A 65 -2.85 7.37 13.42
N ASP A 66 -1.57 7.26 13.78
CA ASP A 66 -0.55 6.51 13.02
C ASP A 66 -0.88 5.02 12.84
N VAL A 67 -1.72 4.44 13.70
CA VAL A 67 -2.23 3.06 13.59
C VAL A 67 -3.53 3.05 12.79
N GLU A 68 -4.45 3.96 13.10
CA GLU A 68 -5.80 3.98 12.55
C GLU A 68 -5.84 4.26 11.03
N VAL A 69 -4.84 4.97 10.49
CA VAL A 69 -4.69 5.14 9.03
C VAL A 69 -4.57 3.82 8.27
N TYR A 70 -3.97 2.78 8.87
CA TYR A 70 -3.82 1.47 8.21
C TYR A 70 -5.15 0.73 8.13
N ALA A 71 -5.96 0.80 9.20
CA ALA A 71 -7.32 0.24 9.17
C ALA A 71 -8.18 0.98 8.15
N LYS A 72 -8.11 2.32 8.11
CA LYS A 72 -8.84 3.13 7.13
C LYS A 72 -8.45 2.76 5.69
N ALA A 73 -7.16 2.59 5.40
CA ALA A 73 -6.70 2.20 4.07
C ALA A 73 -7.25 0.85 3.62
N ALA A 74 -7.18 -0.17 4.48
CA ALA A 74 -7.72 -1.50 4.19
C ALA A 74 -9.26 -1.51 4.09
N GLU A 75 -9.94 -0.74 4.95
CA GLU A 75 -11.40 -0.56 4.89
C GLU A 75 -11.84 0.07 3.57
N TRP A 76 -11.14 1.11 3.10
CA TRP A 76 -11.52 1.84 1.90
C TRP A 76 -11.36 1.00 0.64
N ILE A 77 -10.22 0.31 0.48
CA ILE A 77 -10.01 -0.53 -0.70
C ILE A 77 -11.02 -1.68 -0.77
N LEU A 78 -11.40 -2.26 0.37
CA LEU A 78 -12.44 -3.30 0.46
C LEU A 78 -13.84 -2.74 0.20
N ARG A 79 -14.19 -1.60 0.82
CA ARG A 79 -15.52 -0.98 0.68
C ARG A 79 -15.79 -0.53 -0.74
N HIS A 80 -14.81 0.09 -1.38
CA HIS A 80 -14.96 0.72 -2.69
C HIS A 80 -14.50 -0.16 -3.85
N ASN A 81 -14.04 -1.39 -3.54
CA ASN A 81 -13.51 -2.33 -4.51
C ASN A 81 -12.43 -1.69 -5.40
N GLU A 82 -11.44 -1.03 -4.79
CA GLU A 82 -10.42 -0.26 -5.51
C GLU A 82 -9.21 -1.12 -5.92
N PHE A 83 -9.44 -2.40 -6.22
CA PHE A 83 -8.41 -3.36 -6.63
C PHE A 83 -8.08 -3.25 -8.12
N TYR A 84 -7.52 -2.12 -8.54
CA TYR A 84 -7.20 -1.86 -9.96
C TYR A 84 -5.98 -2.63 -10.50
N LYS A 85 -5.16 -3.22 -9.61
CA LYS A 85 -4.00 -4.04 -9.95
C LYS A 85 -3.97 -5.30 -9.09
N PRO A 86 -3.56 -6.47 -9.64
CA PRO A 86 -3.42 -7.70 -8.85
C PRO A 86 -2.54 -7.54 -7.59
N GLN A 87 -1.53 -6.68 -7.68
CA GLN A 87 -0.61 -6.38 -6.57
C GLN A 87 -1.33 -5.75 -5.36
N TYR A 88 -2.48 -5.08 -5.53
CA TYR A 88 -3.17 -4.41 -4.44
C TYR A 88 -3.71 -5.37 -3.38
N VAL A 89 -3.98 -6.63 -3.72
CA VAL A 89 -4.32 -7.65 -2.73
C VAL A 89 -3.14 -7.85 -1.77
N LYS A 90 -1.94 -8.03 -2.33
CA LYS A 90 -0.70 -8.18 -1.56
C LYS A 90 -0.38 -6.91 -0.76
N ASP A 91 -0.57 -5.73 -1.35
CA ASP A 91 -0.35 -4.45 -0.65
C ASP A 91 -1.33 -4.30 0.53
N THR A 92 -2.59 -4.72 0.38
CA THR A 92 -3.59 -4.66 1.46
C THR A 92 -3.21 -5.57 2.62
N TYR A 93 -2.70 -6.78 2.34
CA TYR A 93 -2.13 -7.63 3.40
C TYR A 93 -0.97 -6.96 4.13
N GLN A 94 -0.07 -6.27 3.40
CA GLN A 94 1.06 -5.55 4.01
C GLN A 94 0.60 -4.36 4.86
N ILE A 95 -0.43 -3.63 4.42
CA ILE A 95 -1.07 -2.55 5.18
C ILE A 95 -1.61 -3.09 6.50
N LEU A 96 -2.37 -4.18 6.46
CA LEU A 96 -2.97 -4.80 7.64
C LEU A 96 -1.91 -5.32 8.62
N GLU A 97 -0.87 -5.98 8.12
CA GLU A 97 0.23 -6.47 8.94
C GLU A 97 1.00 -5.31 9.60
N THR A 98 1.27 -4.24 8.85
CA THR A 98 1.93 -3.05 9.40
C THR A 98 1.07 -2.39 10.48
N GLY A 99 -0.23 -2.24 10.24
CA GLY A 99 -1.17 -1.70 11.22
C GLY A 99 -1.20 -2.52 12.51
N ARG A 100 -1.27 -3.86 12.41
CA ARG A 100 -1.21 -4.77 13.55
C ARG A 100 0.09 -4.66 14.33
N LYS A 101 1.23 -4.61 13.63
CA LYS A 101 2.54 -4.43 14.25
C LYS A 101 2.61 -3.12 15.03
N ARG A 102 2.14 -2.01 14.44
CA ARG A 102 2.10 -0.72 15.14
C ARG A 102 1.13 -0.73 16.31
N ALA A 103 -0.03 -1.37 16.19
CA ALA A 103 -0.99 -1.51 17.29
C ALA A 103 -0.36 -2.25 18.49
N GLN A 104 0.34 -3.36 18.23
CA GLN A 104 1.06 -4.11 19.28
C GLN A 104 2.17 -3.29 19.93
N GLN A 105 2.98 -2.62 19.11
CA GLN A 105 4.04 -1.72 19.56
C GLN A 105 3.50 -0.58 20.43
N LEU A 106 2.36 0.00 20.03
CA LEU A 106 1.69 1.05 20.78
C LEU A 106 1.15 0.53 22.11
N GLN A 107 0.55 -0.66 22.11
CA GLN A 107 0.02 -1.31 23.31
C GLN A 107 1.10 -1.53 24.39
N ILE A 108 2.33 -1.86 23.99
CA ILE A 108 3.46 -2.06 24.91
C ILE A 108 4.28 -0.78 25.17
N GLY A 109 3.84 0.37 24.65
CA GLY A 109 4.52 1.66 24.85
C GLY A 109 5.85 1.82 24.08
N LYS A 110 6.06 1.05 23.00
CA LYS A 110 7.29 1.08 22.18
C LYS A 110 6.97 1.35 20.71
N PRO A 111 6.58 2.58 20.33
CA PRO A 111 6.23 2.94 18.96
C PRO A 111 7.49 3.07 18.08
N GLU A 112 8.14 1.97 17.72
CA GLU A 112 9.43 1.94 17.02
C GLU A 112 9.45 2.72 15.69
N TRP A 113 8.30 2.92 15.04
CA TRP A 113 8.22 3.68 13.79
C TRP A 113 8.58 5.16 13.95
N THR A 114 8.52 5.72 15.17
CA THR A 114 8.88 7.13 15.41
C THR A 114 10.38 7.38 15.33
N GLN A 115 11.19 6.32 15.31
CA GLN A 115 12.65 6.38 15.22
C GLN A 115 13.17 5.93 13.85
N GLN A 116 12.28 5.56 12.92
CA GLN A 116 12.66 5.10 11.60
C GLN A 116 13.17 6.23 10.72
N THR A 117 14.21 5.94 9.94
CA THR A 117 14.65 6.76 8.81
C THR A 117 14.01 6.26 7.51
N GLY A 118 14.10 7.06 6.44
CA GLY A 118 13.39 6.81 5.19
C GLY A 118 11.93 7.27 5.23
N THR A 119 11.11 6.77 4.30
CA THR A 119 9.70 7.15 4.20
C THR A 119 8.85 6.42 5.24
N VAL A 120 8.23 7.19 6.12
CA VAL A 120 7.34 6.71 7.16
C VAL A 120 5.95 7.33 6.95
N ILE A 121 4.92 6.49 7.00
CA ILE A 121 3.53 6.93 6.98
C ILE A 121 3.10 7.28 8.40
N PHE A 122 2.46 8.44 8.55
CA PHE A 122 1.88 8.93 9.78
C PHE A 122 0.40 9.25 9.57
N GLY A 123 -0.32 9.43 10.68
CA GLY A 123 -1.71 9.82 10.71
C GLY A 123 -1.95 11.05 11.58
N TYR A 124 -2.97 11.82 11.25
CA TYR A 124 -3.51 12.83 12.15
C TYR A 124 -5.03 12.82 12.10
N TYR A 125 -5.68 13.26 13.19
CA TYR A 125 -7.10 13.55 13.18
C TYR A 125 -7.33 14.98 12.68
N SER A 126 -8.07 15.10 11.58
CA SER A 126 -8.47 16.38 11.01
C SER A 126 -9.29 17.19 12.00
N LYS A 127 -8.93 18.46 12.20
CA LYS A 127 -9.71 19.39 13.03
C LYS A 127 -11.01 19.86 12.35
N ILE A 128 -11.16 19.61 11.05
CA ILE A 128 -12.30 20.05 10.25
C ILE A 128 -13.48 19.08 10.45
N ASP A 129 -13.21 17.78 10.42
CA ASP A 129 -14.24 16.73 10.37
C ASP A 129 -13.96 15.53 11.29
N GLY A 130 -12.86 15.55 12.05
CA GLY A 130 -12.48 14.47 12.96
C GLY A 130 -11.94 13.21 12.28
N SER A 131 -11.86 13.20 10.94
CA SER A 131 -11.41 12.03 10.19
C SER A 131 -9.91 11.79 10.39
N VAL A 132 -9.49 10.52 10.45
CA VAL A 132 -8.07 10.18 10.41
C VAL A 132 -7.54 10.35 8.98
N GLN A 133 -6.43 11.04 8.80
CA GLN A 133 -5.87 11.37 7.49
C GLN A 133 -4.39 10.96 7.43
N PRO A 134 -3.95 10.28 6.35
CA PRO A 134 -2.56 9.88 6.20
C PRO A 134 -1.69 11.01 5.66
N TYR A 135 -0.41 11.00 6.03
CA TYR A 135 0.65 11.76 5.38
C TYR A 135 1.96 10.96 5.44
N ALA A 136 2.89 11.23 4.52
CA ALA A 136 4.19 10.58 4.48
C ALA A 136 5.29 11.60 4.77
N LEU A 137 6.27 11.22 5.59
CA LEU A 137 7.50 11.98 5.77
C LEU A 137 8.68 11.11 5.40
N THR A 138 9.64 11.67 4.67
CA THR A 138 10.90 11.00 4.34
C THR A 138 12.01 11.60 5.19
N PHE A 139 12.52 10.81 6.14
CA PHE A 139 13.63 11.23 6.99
C PHE A 139 14.97 10.83 6.36
N PRO A 140 15.96 11.72 6.34
CA PRO A 140 17.31 11.39 5.89
C PRO A 140 17.98 10.36 6.81
N ALA A 141 19.01 9.69 6.31
CA ALA A 141 19.67 8.58 7.01
C ALA A 141 20.31 8.98 8.35
N ASP A 142 20.72 10.24 8.49
CA ASP A 142 21.33 10.83 9.67
C ASP A 142 20.33 11.64 10.52
N PHE A 143 19.03 11.52 10.24
CA PHE A 143 17.99 12.15 11.05
C PHE A 143 18.07 11.69 12.52
N LYS A 144 18.03 12.66 13.44
CA LYS A 144 18.00 12.44 14.88
C LYS A 144 16.92 13.33 15.50
N GLU A 145 15.94 12.71 16.16
CA GLU A 145 14.76 13.37 16.75
C GLU A 145 15.14 14.57 17.63
N LYS A 146 16.21 14.44 18.42
CA LYS A 146 16.66 15.48 19.38
C LYS A 146 17.85 16.30 18.88
N SER A 147 18.00 16.46 17.57
CA SER A 147 19.03 17.34 17.01
C SER A 147 18.50 18.77 16.85
N SER A 148 19.39 19.77 16.99
CA SER A 148 19.09 21.17 16.63
C SER A 148 19.14 21.42 15.12
N HIS A 149 19.55 20.41 14.34
CA HIS A 149 19.67 20.51 12.90
C HIS A 149 18.29 20.55 12.25
N ARG A 150 18.05 21.56 11.41
CA ARG A 150 16.78 21.73 10.69
C ARG A 150 16.94 21.22 9.27
N TRP A 151 16.07 20.28 8.90
CA TRP A 151 16.01 19.73 7.56
C TRP A 151 15.07 20.57 6.68
N PRO A 152 15.46 20.90 5.43
CA PRO A 152 14.56 21.56 4.50
C PRO A 152 13.44 20.61 4.07
N LEU A 153 12.22 21.14 3.97
CA LEU A 153 11.11 20.46 3.30
C LEU A 153 11.28 20.63 1.79
N HIS A 154 11.28 19.54 1.05
CA HIS A 154 11.45 19.48 -0.40
C HIS A 154 10.33 18.65 -1.02
#